data_AF-A0A962Q0N9-F1
#
_entry.id   AF-A0A962Q0N9-F1
#
_cell.length_a   1.000
_cell.length_b   1.000
_cell.length_c   1.000
_cell.angle_alpha   90.00
_cell.angle_beta   90.00
_cell.angle_gamma   90.00
#
_symmetry.space_group_name_H-M   'P 1'
#
loop_
_entity.id
_entity.type
_entity.pdbx_description
1 polymer ?
#
loop_
_entity_poly.entity_id
_entity_poly.type
_entity_poly.pdbx_seq_one_letter_code
_entity_poly.pdbx_strand_id
1 'polypeptide(L)'
;MYSRPPCTLFVFITTLFCSLAYGQSGSLSYFPTSMMQATPVPTDGNLWLLMLSVAIGGLSYWALRTRETGKILGVILSVSASIALVGGTLYIKNAGALQQAVINLDSSTGGTVDVPEHFQEYLNASGVEIEIQTLTDPCGSGASNMAANACAENRALAQGESCATEYQCPQPEICDGIDNDLDTEIDEGLFPPDLGCPGGETPLCTGAGGWQCPLVCIPDCAGKACGTDGCSGSCGSCGGDSTCAPDGRSCITSVCGDGSCDGLETAGNCPADCPP
;
A
#
# COMPACT_ATOMS: atom_id res chain seq x y z
N MET A 1 -19.42 -54.71 10.03
CA MET A 1 -18.35 -54.53 11.04
C MET A 1 -17.04 -54.21 10.31
N TYR A 2 -16.70 -52.93 10.20
CA TYR A 2 -15.31 -52.44 10.30
C TYR A 2 -15.39 -50.92 10.50
N SER A 3 -14.75 -50.46 11.57
CA SER A 3 -14.89 -49.14 12.18
C SER A 3 -14.34 -48.01 11.32
N ARG A 4 -15.06 -46.88 11.34
CA ARG A 4 -14.53 -45.57 10.99
C ARG A 4 -13.39 -45.20 11.97
N PRO A 5 -12.21 -44.77 11.51
CA PRO A 5 -11.29 -44.05 12.38
C PRO A 5 -11.80 -42.60 12.62
N PRO A 6 -11.46 -42.00 13.77
CA PRO A 6 -12.20 -40.89 14.35
C PRO A 6 -11.82 -39.52 13.76
N CYS A 7 -12.83 -38.64 13.66
CA CYS A 7 -12.77 -37.22 13.29
C CYS A 7 -12.07 -36.32 14.34
N THR A 8 -10.91 -36.73 14.85
CA THR A 8 -10.20 -36.00 15.93
C THR A 8 -8.74 -35.70 15.60
N LEU A 9 -8.41 -35.50 14.32
CA LEU A 9 -7.08 -35.10 13.88
C LEU A 9 -7.09 -33.95 12.86
N PHE A 10 -8.09 -33.06 12.94
CA PHE A 10 -8.22 -31.92 12.02
C PHE A 10 -8.62 -30.60 12.70
N VAL A 11 -8.44 -30.50 14.03
CA VAL A 11 -8.86 -29.32 14.83
C VAL A 11 -7.69 -28.68 15.62
N PHE A 12 -6.45 -29.16 15.46
CA PHE A 12 -5.30 -28.64 16.21
C PHE A 12 -4.19 -28.01 15.36
N ILE A 13 -4.44 -27.74 14.06
CA ILE A 13 -3.48 -27.04 13.17
C ILE A 13 -4.16 -25.82 12.51
N THR A 14 -5.00 -25.09 13.26
CA THR A 14 -5.59 -23.82 12.80
C THR A 14 -5.59 -22.71 13.85
N THR A 15 -5.03 -22.93 15.04
CA THR A 15 -4.84 -21.88 16.07
C THR A 15 -3.37 -21.60 16.36
N LEU A 16 -2.52 -21.74 15.35
CA LEU A 16 -1.24 -21.05 15.28
C LEU A 16 -1.23 -20.11 14.07
N PHE A 17 -2.31 -19.34 13.92
CA PHE A 17 -2.14 -17.94 13.52
C PHE A 17 -1.40 -17.27 14.68
N CYS A 18 -0.11 -17.59 14.81
CA CYS A 18 0.83 -16.61 15.28
C CYS A 18 0.65 -15.47 14.29
N SER A 19 0.02 -14.41 14.75
CA SER A 19 0.03 -13.13 14.09
C SER A 19 1.48 -12.80 13.82
N LEU A 20 1.99 -13.21 12.67
CA LEU A 20 2.96 -12.43 11.93
C LEU A 20 2.19 -11.18 11.52
N ALA A 21 1.88 -10.33 12.52
CA ALA A 21 1.89 -8.91 12.28
C ALA A 21 3.29 -8.69 11.73
N TYR A 22 3.36 -8.48 10.41
CA TYR A 22 4.50 -7.81 9.81
C TYR A 22 4.82 -6.64 10.74
N GLY A 23 5.95 -6.74 11.43
CA GLY A 23 6.31 -5.82 12.49
C GLY A 23 6.28 -4.42 11.90
N GLN A 24 5.36 -3.59 12.38
CA GLN A 24 5.49 -2.15 12.19
C GLN A 24 6.79 -1.78 12.91
N SER A 25 7.84 -1.42 12.16
CA SER A 25 9.18 -1.18 12.72
C SER A 25 9.24 0.10 13.57
N GLY A 26 8.32 1.03 13.31
CA GLY A 26 8.34 2.35 13.88
C GLY A 26 7.69 2.40 15.26
N SER A 27 8.29 3.16 16.16
CA SER A 27 7.73 3.36 17.50
C SER A 27 8.01 4.76 18.02
N LEU A 28 7.02 5.32 18.70
CA LEU A 28 7.11 6.61 19.38
C LEU A 28 6.94 6.36 20.87
N SER A 29 7.96 6.67 21.66
CA SER A 29 7.87 6.64 23.12
C SER A 29 7.76 8.05 23.69
N TYR A 30 6.95 8.19 24.73
CA TYR A 30 6.71 9.46 25.40
C TYR A 30 6.67 9.27 26.90
N PHE A 31 7.10 10.29 27.64
CA PHE A 31 7.10 10.33 29.11
C PHE A 31 6.65 11.70 29.61
N PRO A 32 6.06 11.80 30.81
CA PRO A 32 5.69 13.09 31.37
C PRO A 32 6.94 13.96 31.65
N THR A 33 6.92 15.24 31.24
CA THR A 33 8.04 16.19 31.47
C THR A 33 8.24 16.55 32.93
N SER A 34 7.19 16.35 33.74
CA SER A 34 7.21 16.67 35.14
C SER A 34 6.43 15.62 35.93
N MET A 35 6.97 15.23 37.09
CA MET A 35 6.29 14.39 38.08
C MET A 35 5.15 15.18 38.78
N MET A 36 4.52 16.12 38.08
CA MET A 36 3.42 16.89 38.63
C MET A 36 2.21 15.99 38.71
N GLN A 37 2.08 15.43 39.92
CA GLN A 37 0.88 14.86 40.52
C GLN A 37 -0.37 15.35 39.80
N ALA A 38 -1.05 14.42 39.11
CA ALA A 38 -2.34 14.64 38.48
C ALA A 38 -3.25 15.34 39.50
N THR A 39 -3.48 16.64 39.30
CA THR A 39 -4.59 17.29 40.00
C THR A 39 -5.83 16.80 39.27
N PRO A 40 -6.76 16.13 39.97
CA PRO A 40 -7.95 15.62 39.33
C PRO A 40 -8.66 16.77 38.62
N VAL A 41 -9.06 16.54 37.36
CA VAL A 41 -9.94 17.45 36.62
C VAL A 41 -11.08 17.84 37.58
N PRO A 42 -11.28 19.13 37.87
CA PRO A 42 -12.32 19.55 38.79
C PRO A 42 -13.66 19.14 38.20
N THR A 43 -14.24 18.08 38.76
CA THR A 43 -15.61 17.62 38.48
C THR A 43 -16.63 18.53 39.16
N ASP A 44 -16.33 19.83 39.23
CA ASP A 44 -17.09 20.83 39.95
C ASP A 44 -18.50 21.04 39.35
N GLY A 45 -18.73 20.56 38.12
CA GLY A 45 -20.06 20.54 37.50
C GLY A 45 -20.93 19.34 37.85
N ASN A 46 -20.35 18.22 38.31
CA ASN A 46 -21.08 16.95 38.42
C ASN A 46 -21.92 16.87 39.71
N LEU A 47 -21.45 17.51 40.79
CA LEU A 47 -22.22 17.58 42.04
C LEU A 47 -23.48 18.45 41.87
N TRP A 48 -23.38 19.57 41.15
CA TRP A 48 -24.53 20.43 40.85
C TRP A 48 -25.57 19.74 39.97
N LEU A 49 -25.14 18.92 39.00
CA LEU A 49 -26.04 18.12 38.17
C LEU A 49 -26.75 17.03 38.99
N LEU A 50 -26.04 16.37 39.92
CA LEU A 50 -26.67 15.41 40.84
C LEU A 50 -27.67 16.11 41.76
N MET A 51 -27.32 17.25 42.34
CA MET A 51 -28.23 18.04 43.19
C MET A 51 -29.46 18.52 42.41
N LEU A 52 -29.29 18.98 41.17
CA LEU A 52 -30.37 19.40 40.29
C LEU A 52 -31.31 18.24 39.94
N SER A 53 -30.76 17.04 39.66
CA SER A 53 -31.58 15.86 39.36
C SER A 53 -32.42 15.40 40.57
N VAL A 54 -31.83 15.42 41.78
CA VAL A 54 -32.55 15.11 43.02
C VAL A 54 -33.63 16.16 43.31
N ALA A 55 -33.33 17.46 43.08
CA ALA A 55 -34.30 18.54 43.26
C ALA A 55 -35.48 18.42 42.30
N ILE A 56 -35.23 18.15 41.01
CA ILE A 56 -36.27 17.91 40.01
C ILE A 56 -37.08 16.67 40.35
N GLY A 57 -36.44 15.57 40.77
CA GLY A 57 -37.11 14.36 41.23
C GLY A 57 -38.02 14.61 42.44
N GLY A 58 -37.56 15.39 43.42
CA GLY A 58 -38.32 15.77 44.60
C GLY A 58 -39.53 16.67 44.28
N LEU A 59 -39.35 17.68 43.43
CA LEU A 59 -40.44 18.54 42.96
C LEU A 59 -41.48 17.76 42.16
N SER A 60 -41.04 16.82 41.32
CA SER A 60 -41.93 15.94 40.55
C SER A 60 -42.75 15.03 41.47
N TYR A 61 -42.12 14.44 42.48
CA TYR A 61 -42.80 13.61 43.48
C TYR A 61 -43.81 14.42 44.32
N TRP A 62 -43.44 15.63 44.77
CA TRP A 62 -44.32 16.51 45.52
C TRP A 62 -45.52 16.98 44.68
N ALA A 63 -45.30 17.32 43.40
CA ALA A 63 -46.36 17.70 42.46
C ALA A 63 -47.33 16.54 42.18
N LEU A 64 -46.84 15.29 42.11
CA LEU A 64 -47.68 14.10 41.96
C LEU A 64 -48.48 13.77 43.22
N ARG A 65 -47.92 14.01 44.41
CA ARG A 65 -48.60 13.74 45.68
C ARG A 65 -49.70 14.76 46.01
N THR A 66 -49.60 15.98 45.51
CA THR A 66 -50.53 17.08 45.83
C THR A 66 -51.72 17.19 44.88
N ARG A 67 -51.78 16.37 43.82
CA ARG A 67 -52.91 16.36 42.86
C ARG A 67 -53.55 14.99 42.79
N GLU A 68 -54.66 14.80 43.52
CA GLU A 68 -55.43 13.54 43.56
C GLU A 68 -56.06 13.13 42.20
N THR A 69 -56.03 14.00 41.19
CA THR A 69 -56.76 13.84 39.91
C THR A 69 -55.85 13.80 38.68
N GLY A 70 -54.71 13.10 38.77
CA GLY A 70 -53.72 13.03 37.67
C GLY A 70 -53.03 11.69 37.48
N LYS A 71 -53.68 10.55 37.79
CA LYS A 71 -53.05 9.21 37.74
C LYS A 71 -52.52 8.77 36.36
N ILE A 72 -52.87 9.46 35.28
CA ILE A 72 -52.47 9.07 33.92
C ILE A 72 -51.30 9.93 33.39
N LEU A 73 -51.10 11.16 33.87
CA LEU A 73 -50.04 12.05 33.37
C LEU A 73 -48.66 11.79 34.04
N GLY A 74 -48.66 11.27 35.28
CA GLY A 74 -47.42 10.99 36.02
C GLY A 74 -46.61 9.80 35.49
N VAL A 75 -47.27 8.84 34.84
CA VAL A 75 -46.60 7.67 34.23
C VAL A 75 -45.91 8.05 32.91
N ILE A 76 -46.41 9.07 32.20
CA ILE A 76 -45.83 9.51 30.92
C ILE A 76 -44.53 10.29 31.16
N LEU A 77 -44.43 11.07 32.26
CA LEU A 77 -43.23 11.84 32.60
C LEU A 77 -42.10 11.00 33.21
N SER A 78 -42.41 9.90 33.90
CA SER A 78 -41.37 8.97 34.40
C SER A 78 -40.75 8.11 33.29
N VAL A 79 -41.47 7.86 32.19
CA VAL A 79 -40.90 7.17 31.02
C VAL A 79 -40.00 8.09 30.20
N SER A 80 -40.27 9.41 30.15
CA SER A 80 -39.39 10.36 29.46
C SER A 80 -38.06 10.66 30.19
N ALA A 81 -37.97 10.43 31.51
CA ALA A 81 -36.71 10.58 32.24
C ALA A 81 -35.71 9.44 31.99
N SER A 82 -36.18 8.27 31.51
CA SER A 82 -35.32 7.14 31.16
C SER A 82 -34.69 7.26 29.77
N ILE A 83 -35.14 8.19 28.92
CA ILE A 83 -34.57 8.40 27.58
C ILE A 83 -33.42 9.44 27.60
N ALA A 84 -33.27 10.22 28.67
CA ALA A 84 -32.14 11.14 28.82
C ALA A 84 -30.83 10.45 29.24
N LEU A 85 -30.86 9.18 29.69
CA LEU A 85 -29.66 8.39 29.97
C LEU A 85 -29.25 7.44 28.82
N VAL A 86 -29.98 7.46 27.70
CA VAL A 86 -29.59 6.74 26.47
C VAL A 86 -29.47 7.68 25.25
N GLY A 87 -29.98 8.91 25.31
CA GLY A 87 -29.94 9.88 24.20
C GLY A 87 -28.70 10.77 24.11
N GLY A 88 -27.70 10.60 24.98
CA GLY A 88 -26.53 11.48 25.08
C GLY A 88 -25.36 11.18 24.14
N THR A 89 -25.43 10.14 23.30
CA THR A 89 -24.41 9.87 22.28
C THR A 89 -25.02 9.94 20.89
N LEU A 90 -25.46 11.15 20.50
CA LEU A 90 -25.50 11.53 19.09
C LEU A 90 -24.05 11.58 18.60
N TYR A 91 -23.51 10.42 18.26
CA TYR A 91 -22.35 10.31 17.39
C TYR A 91 -22.73 11.04 16.10
N ILE A 92 -22.16 12.22 15.92
CA ILE A 92 -22.03 12.81 14.60
C ILE A 92 -21.23 11.78 13.80
N LYS A 93 -21.91 10.95 13.02
CA LYS A 93 -21.26 10.29 11.89
C LYS A 93 -20.93 11.42 10.93
N ASN A 94 -19.73 11.99 11.09
CA ASN A 94 -19.17 12.79 10.03
C ASN A 94 -19.19 11.93 8.77
N ALA A 95 -19.76 12.52 7.73
CA ALA A 95 -19.78 11.96 6.40
C ALA A 95 -18.35 11.60 5.99
N GLY A 96 -18.19 10.44 5.37
CA GLY A 96 -16.90 9.87 5.00
C GLY A 96 -16.04 10.84 4.18
N ALA A 97 -15.12 11.52 4.86
CA ALA A 97 -13.74 11.57 4.44
C ALA A 97 -13.04 10.40 5.13
N LEU A 98 -12.02 9.80 4.51
CA LEU A 98 -11.14 8.84 5.17
C LEU A 98 -10.52 9.56 6.39
N GLN A 99 -11.14 9.42 7.56
CA GLN A 99 -10.74 10.15 8.75
C GLN A 99 -9.47 9.46 9.26
N GLN A 100 -8.32 10.06 8.96
CA GLN A 100 -7.04 9.68 9.55
C GLN A 100 -7.25 9.50 11.05
N ALA A 101 -6.97 8.31 11.55
CA ALA A 101 -7.28 7.96 12.92
C ALA A 101 -6.27 8.67 13.82
N VAL A 102 -6.63 9.80 14.44
CA VAL A 102 -5.77 10.46 15.44
C VAL A 102 -5.51 9.48 16.59
N ILE A 103 -4.23 9.23 16.91
CA ILE A 103 -3.83 8.40 18.04
C ILE A 103 -3.72 9.30 19.27
N ASN A 104 -4.51 9.00 20.30
CA ASN A 104 -4.45 9.73 21.55
C ASN A 104 -3.36 9.15 22.46
N LEU A 105 -2.43 10.00 22.90
CA LEU A 105 -1.43 9.70 23.91
C LEU A 105 -2.06 9.92 25.29
N ASP A 106 -2.87 8.95 25.72
CA ASP A 106 -3.74 9.05 26.91
C ASP A 106 -3.01 8.72 28.23
N SER A 107 -1.81 8.13 28.17
CA SER A 107 -1.11 7.66 29.36
C SER A 107 -0.36 8.78 30.08
N SER A 108 -0.79 9.14 31.28
CA SER A 108 -0.11 10.14 32.12
C SER A 108 1.24 9.67 32.68
N THR A 109 1.55 8.37 32.59
CA THR A 109 2.85 7.80 33.02
C THR A 109 3.82 7.59 31.87
N GLY A 110 3.42 7.96 30.64
CA GLY A 110 4.14 7.64 29.43
C GLY A 110 3.74 6.30 28.82
N GLY A 111 4.27 6.01 27.64
CA GLY A 111 3.96 4.80 26.89
C GLY A 111 4.69 4.78 25.55
N THR A 112 4.45 3.72 24.79
CA THR A 112 4.92 3.56 23.42
C THR A 112 3.73 3.29 22.52
N VAL A 113 3.69 3.97 21.38
CA VAL A 113 2.70 3.76 20.32
C VAL A 113 3.42 3.42 19.02
N ASP A 114 2.74 2.65 18.18
CA ASP A 114 3.27 2.29 16.87
C ASP A 114 3.24 3.49 15.92
N VAL A 115 4.25 3.55 15.06
CA VAL A 115 4.37 4.58 14.01
C VAL A 115 4.19 3.90 12.65
N PRO A 116 3.13 4.20 11.90
CA PRO A 116 2.93 3.63 10.58
C PRO A 116 3.76 4.35 9.51
N GLU A 117 3.90 3.71 8.35
CA GLU A 117 4.59 4.21 7.15
C GLU A 117 3.86 5.35 6.42
N HIS A 118 2.79 5.89 7.00
CA HIS A 118 1.96 6.92 6.36
C HIS A 118 1.67 8.04 7.35
N PHE A 119 0.96 9.07 6.90
CA PHE A 119 0.53 10.16 7.77
C PHE A 119 -0.23 9.65 9.00
N GLN A 120 0.26 10.01 10.18
CA GLN A 120 -0.33 9.68 11.46
C GLN A 120 -0.17 10.85 12.43
N GLU A 121 -1.29 11.30 13.00
CA GLU A 121 -1.32 12.36 14.00
C GLU A 121 -1.39 11.77 15.43
N TYR A 122 -0.63 12.36 16.34
CA TYR A 122 -0.57 12.02 17.76
C TYR A 122 -1.01 13.20 18.61
N LEU A 123 -2.08 13.04 19.39
CA LEU A 123 -2.64 14.07 20.25
C LEU A 123 -2.31 13.78 21.71
N ASN A 124 -1.78 14.77 22.45
CA ASN A 124 -1.64 14.64 23.89
C ASN A 124 -3.00 14.79 24.59
N ALA A 125 -3.58 13.67 25.01
CA ALA A 125 -4.82 13.61 25.79
C ALA A 125 -4.59 13.08 27.22
N SER A 126 -3.33 12.93 27.65
CA SER A 126 -2.94 12.38 28.95
C SER A 126 -3.31 13.25 30.16
N GLY A 127 -3.67 14.51 29.93
CA GLY A 127 -3.96 15.50 30.98
C GLY A 127 -2.72 16.08 31.66
N VAL A 128 -1.51 15.67 31.25
CA VAL A 128 -0.23 16.22 31.70
C VAL A 128 0.63 16.59 30.49
N GLU A 129 1.62 17.46 30.68
CA GLU A 129 2.60 17.71 29.63
C GLU A 129 3.50 16.49 29.44
N ILE A 130 3.65 16.05 28.20
CA ILE A 130 4.46 14.89 27.82
C ILE A 130 5.57 15.33 26.88
N GLU A 131 6.65 14.58 26.86
CA GLU A 131 7.78 14.75 25.96
C GLU A 131 8.02 13.47 25.19
N ILE A 132 8.23 13.63 23.88
CA ILE A 132 8.61 12.55 22.98
C ILE A 132 10.08 12.22 23.28
N GLN A 133 10.33 11.02 23.77
CA GLN A 133 11.69 10.59 24.15
C GLN A 133 12.41 9.98 22.96
N THR A 134 11.82 8.95 22.37
CA THR A 134 12.43 8.23 21.24
C THR A 134 11.43 8.14 20.11
N LEU A 135 11.88 8.46 18.89
CA LEU A 135 11.12 8.28 17.67
C LEU A 135 11.91 7.38 16.72
N THR A 136 11.46 6.14 16.59
CA THR A 136 12.03 5.16 15.66
C THR A 136 11.25 5.23 14.35
N ASP A 137 11.97 5.40 13.25
CA ASP A 137 11.38 5.36 11.91
C ASP A 137 10.77 3.97 11.59
N PRO A 138 9.68 3.90 10.82
CA PRO A 138 9.10 2.64 10.39
C PRO A 138 9.84 2.02 9.19
N CYS A 139 10.60 2.81 8.45
CA CYS A 139 11.25 2.40 7.20
C CYS A 139 12.66 1.81 7.39
N GLY A 140 13.19 1.85 8.61
CA GLY A 140 14.62 1.65 8.85
C GLY A 140 15.42 2.93 8.59
N SER A 141 16.75 2.83 8.76
CA SER A 141 17.64 3.99 8.73
C SER A 141 17.60 4.75 7.41
N GLY A 142 17.11 6.00 7.43
CA GLY A 142 17.25 6.94 6.30
C GLY A 142 15.98 7.67 5.90
N ALA A 143 14.80 7.25 6.35
CA ALA A 143 13.56 7.95 6.02
C ALA A 143 13.39 9.24 6.84
N SER A 144 13.18 10.37 6.15
CA SER A 144 12.85 11.64 6.80
C SER A 144 11.35 11.74 7.09
N ASN A 145 10.99 12.20 8.29
CA ASN A 145 9.61 12.58 8.60
C ASN A 145 9.25 13.86 7.81
N MET A 146 8.26 13.77 6.92
CA MET A 146 7.84 14.85 6.02
C MET A 146 6.67 15.68 6.56
N ALA A 147 6.12 15.34 7.73
CA ALA A 147 4.94 16.01 8.28
C ALA A 147 5.24 17.48 8.61
N ALA A 148 4.33 18.39 8.25
CA ALA A 148 4.48 19.82 8.54
C ALA A 148 4.61 20.14 10.05
N ASN A 149 3.94 19.37 10.91
CA ASN A 149 4.04 19.42 12.37
C ASN A 149 4.80 18.20 12.94
N ALA A 150 5.90 17.81 12.28
CA ALA A 150 6.71 16.62 12.59
C ALA A 150 6.97 16.39 14.09
N CYS A 151 6.62 15.20 14.59
CA CYS A 151 7.10 14.69 15.87
C CYS A 151 8.65 14.59 15.84
N ALA A 152 9.29 14.98 16.93
CA ALA A 152 10.75 14.97 17.07
C ALA A 152 11.13 14.61 18.52
N GLU A 153 12.32 14.03 18.71
CA GLU A 153 12.84 13.75 20.05
C GLU A 153 13.02 15.04 20.87
N ASN A 154 12.75 14.96 22.16
CA ASN A 154 12.72 16.07 23.12
C ASN A 154 11.68 17.14 22.81
N ARG A 155 10.68 16.84 21.98
CA ARG A 155 9.54 17.73 21.76
C ARG A 155 8.52 17.54 22.87
N ALA A 156 8.28 18.59 23.65
CA ALA A 156 7.18 18.66 24.59
C ALA A 156 5.86 18.94 23.88
N LEU A 157 4.80 18.27 24.31
CA LEU A 157 3.41 18.48 23.90
C LEU A 157 2.59 18.81 25.14
N ALA A 158 2.02 20.00 25.20
CA ALA A 158 1.06 20.37 26.24
C ALA A 158 -0.28 19.63 26.03
N GLN A 159 -1.15 19.67 27.04
CA GLN A 159 -2.47 19.05 26.94
C GLN A 159 -3.25 19.62 25.76
N GLY A 160 -3.72 18.74 24.86
CA GLY A 160 -4.45 19.10 23.65
C GLY A 160 -3.58 19.52 22.46
N GLU A 161 -2.25 19.51 22.60
CA GLU A 161 -1.34 19.69 21.45
C GLU A 161 -1.09 18.39 20.71
N SER A 162 -0.79 18.49 19.42
CA SER A 162 -0.47 17.36 18.56
C SER A 162 0.84 17.54 17.80
N CYS A 163 1.41 16.41 17.40
CA CYS A 163 2.42 16.33 16.34
C CYS A 163 2.02 15.23 15.37
N ALA A 164 2.66 15.18 14.20
CA ALA A 164 2.40 14.11 13.24
C ALA A 164 3.70 13.48 12.73
N THR A 165 3.57 12.27 12.21
CA THR A 165 4.60 11.61 11.42
C THR A 165 4.05 11.37 10.03
N GLU A 166 4.86 11.59 9.02
CA GLU A 166 4.58 11.21 7.64
C GLU A 166 5.87 10.62 7.09
N TYR A 167 5.94 9.29 7.11
CA TYR A 167 7.03 8.56 6.50
C TYR A 167 6.60 8.14 5.09
N GLN A 168 7.56 8.00 4.20
CA GLN A 168 7.40 7.34 2.92
C GLN A 168 8.56 6.36 2.84
N CYS A 169 8.25 5.06 2.93
CA CYS A 169 9.28 4.04 3.00
C CYS A 169 9.66 3.58 1.60
N PRO A 170 10.98 3.52 1.27
CA PRO A 170 11.46 2.87 0.05
C PRO A 170 10.85 1.49 -0.11
N GLN A 171 10.13 1.28 -1.20
CA GLN A 171 9.63 -0.02 -1.62
C GLN A 171 10.41 -0.47 -2.85
N PRO A 172 10.51 -1.78 -3.12
CA PRO A 172 11.09 -2.24 -4.37
C PRO A 172 10.38 -1.63 -5.57
N GLU A 173 11.16 -1.19 -6.55
CA GLU A 173 10.65 -0.67 -7.81
C GLU A 173 9.68 -1.65 -8.49
N ILE A 174 8.63 -1.07 -9.06
CA ILE A 174 7.67 -1.77 -9.91
C ILE A 174 7.42 -0.90 -11.14
N CYS A 175 7.07 -1.53 -12.27
CA CYS A 175 6.81 -0.80 -13.50
C CYS A 175 5.45 -0.07 -13.44
N ASP A 176 5.43 1.12 -12.85
CA ASP A 176 4.25 1.99 -12.75
C ASP A 176 4.57 3.48 -12.99
N GLY A 177 5.82 3.82 -13.27
CA GLY A 177 6.24 5.19 -13.55
C GLY A 177 6.36 6.06 -12.30
N ILE A 178 6.44 5.45 -11.11
CA ILE A 178 6.67 6.10 -9.83
C ILE A 178 8.01 5.60 -9.28
N ASP A 179 8.78 6.51 -8.71
CA ASP A 179 9.97 6.22 -7.90
C ASP A 179 9.51 5.70 -6.53
N ASN A 180 9.47 4.38 -6.38
CA ASN A 180 8.97 3.69 -5.19
C ASN A 180 10.05 3.50 -4.13
N ASP A 181 11.32 3.44 -4.52
CA ASP A 181 12.47 3.29 -3.63
C ASP A 181 13.13 4.63 -3.22
N LEU A 182 12.66 5.73 -3.82
CA LEU A 182 13.02 7.12 -3.54
C LEU A 182 14.49 7.46 -3.83
N ASP A 183 15.12 6.78 -4.79
CA ASP A 183 16.50 7.02 -5.19
C ASP A 183 16.67 8.07 -6.30
N THR A 184 15.56 8.65 -6.78
CA THR A 184 15.43 9.63 -7.87
C THR A 184 15.51 9.10 -9.29
N GLU A 185 15.76 7.80 -9.47
CA GLU A 185 15.52 7.09 -10.71
C GLU A 185 14.06 6.60 -10.73
N ILE A 186 13.55 6.21 -11.89
CA ILE A 186 12.17 5.74 -12.04
C ILE A 186 12.22 4.42 -12.80
N ASP A 187 11.52 3.40 -12.29
CA ASP A 187 11.39 2.08 -12.91
C ASP A 187 12.76 1.41 -13.21
N GLU A 188 13.76 1.61 -12.35
CA GLU A 188 15.08 0.98 -12.41
C GLU A 188 15.13 -0.35 -11.63
N GLY A 189 16.23 -1.08 -11.78
CA GLY A 189 16.42 -2.36 -11.06
C GLY A 189 15.36 -3.45 -11.35
N LEU A 190 14.47 -3.23 -12.32
CA LEU A 190 13.32 -4.08 -12.56
C LEU A 190 13.70 -5.47 -13.08
N PHE A 191 12.97 -6.48 -12.62
CA PHE A 191 13.00 -7.81 -13.20
C PHE A 191 11.78 -8.02 -14.10
N PRO A 192 11.95 -8.15 -15.43
CA PRO A 192 10.83 -8.31 -16.34
C PRO A 192 10.01 -9.58 -16.04
N PRO A 193 8.68 -9.49 -15.94
CA PRO A 193 7.83 -10.67 -15.79
C PRO A 193 7.77 -11.47 -17.10
N ASP A 194 7.48 -12.77 -17.01
CA ASP A 194 7.16 -13.56 -18.19
C ASP A 194 5.71 -13.28 -18.62
N LEU A 195 5.55 -12.38 -19.59
CA LEU A 195 4.26 -12.05 -20.21
C LEU A 195 3.90 -12.93 -21.41
N GLY A 196 4.80 -13.83 -21.85
CA GLY A 196 4.61 -14.61 -23.08
C GLY A 196 4.55 -13.74 -24.33
N CYS A 197 5.49 -12.79 -24.47
CA CYS A 197 5.50 -11.89 -25.62
C CYS A 197 5.73 -12.64 -26.94
N PRO A 198 5.05 -12.26 -28.04
CA PRO A 198 5.24 -12.90 -29.34
C PRO A 198 6.69 -12.77 -29.82
N GLY A 199 7.26 -13.86 -30.32
CA GLY A 199 8.68 -13.93 -30.66
C GLY A 199 9.60 -14.27 -29.49
N GLY A 200 9.10 -14.37 -28.25
CA GLY A 200 9.91 -14.65 -27.06
C GLY A 200 10.69 -13.44 -26.56
N GLU A 201 10.29 -12.24 -26.96
CA GLU A 201 10.93 -10.98 -26.59
C GLU A 201 10.72 -10.66 -25.09
N THR A 202 11.68 -9.96 -24.49
CA THR A 202 11.51 -9.44 -23.11
C THR A 202 10.55 -8.25 -23.11
N PRO A 203 9.55 -8.19 -22.21
CA PRO A 203 8.67 -7.04 -22.12
C PRO A 203 9.44 -5.79 -21.68
N LEU A 204 9.02 -4.64 -22.20
CA LEU A 204 9.58 -3.33 -21.88
C LEU A 204 8.71 -2.64 -20.82
N CYS A 205 9.33 -2.06 -19.80
CA CYS A 205 8.63 -1.17 -18.89
C CYS A 205 8.39 0.19 -19.56
N THR A 206 7.14 0.65 -19.56
CA THR A 206 6.72 1.93 -20.15
C THR A 206 6.24 2.93 -19.09
N GLY A 207 6.75 2.78 -17.86
CA GLY A 207 6.31 3.49 -16.66
C GLY A 207 4.84 3.31 -16.38
N ALA A 208 4.07 4.39 -16.35
CA ALA A 208 2.63 4.33 -16.08
C ALA A 208 1.83 3.46 -17.09
N GLY A 209 2.41 3.17 -18.26
CA GLY A 209 1.86 2.23 -19.22
C GLY A 209 2.07 0.75 -18.86
N GLY A 210 2.80 0.48 -17.78
CA GLY A 210 3.16 -0.85 -17.28
C GLY A 210 4.11 -1.59 -18.21
N TRP A 211 4.21 -2.90 -17.97
CA TRP A 211 4.94 -3.82 -18.84
C TRP A 211 4.19 -4.02 -20.16
N GLN A 212 4.86 -3.72 -21.25
CA GLN A 212 4.32 -3.89 -22.60
C GLN A 212 5.21 -4.83 -23.39
N CYS A 213 4.59 -5.76 -24.10
CA CYS A 213 5.33 -6.50 -25.11
C CYS A 213 5.74 -5.54 -26.22
N PRO A 214 7.01 -5.59 -26.68
CA PRO A 214 7.40 -4.93 -27.89
C PRO A 214 6.41 -5.29 -29.00
N LEU A 215 6.03 -4.31 -29.83
CA LEU A 215 5.12 -4.54 -30.94
C LEU A 215 5.62 -5.76 -31.72
N VAL A 216 4.75 -6.75 -31.85
CA VAL A 216 5.04 -7.99 -32.57
C VAL A 216 5.58 -7.62 -33.93
N CYS A 217 6.85 -7.89 -34.15
CA CYS A 217 7.35 -7.86 -35.49
C CYS A 217 6.73 -9.06 -36.20
N ILE A 218 5.84 -8.80 -37.16
CA ILE A 218 5.20 -9.85 -37.96
C ILE A 218 6.21 -10.28 -39.01
N PRO A 219 6.75 -11.52 -38.96
CA PRO A 219 7.71 -11.99 -39.94
C PRO A 219 7.11 -11.93 -41.35
N ASP A 220 7.73 -11.18 -42.25
CA ASP A 220 7.33 -11.12 -43.65
C ASP A 220 8.21 -12.01 -44.51
N CYS A 221 7.78 -13.26 -44.61
CA CYS A 221 8.34 -14.28 -45.51
C CYS A 221 7.49 -14.50 -46.76
N ALA A 222 6.49 -13.67 -47.02
CA ALA A 222 5.63 -13.85 -48.18
C ALA A 222 6.46 -13.71 -49.48
N GLY A 223 6.62 -14.83 -50.19
CA GLY A 223 7.38 -14.87 -51.44
C GLY A 223 8.91 -14.91 -51.27
N LYS A 224 9.42 -15.05 -50.04
CA LYS A 224 10.85 -15.27 -49.79
C LYS A 224 11.14 -16.77 -49.63
N ALA A 225 12.25 -17.22 -50.20
CA ALA A 225 12.78 -18.57 -50.04
C ALA A 225 13.93 -18.64 -49.02
N CYS A 226 14.57 -17.50 -48.74
CA CYS A 226 15.68 -17.37 -47.81
C CYS A 226 15.83 -15.89 -47.37
N GLY A 227 16.71 -15.63 -46.40
CA GLY A 227 17.06 -14.27 -45.98
C GLY A 227 16.29 -13.81 -44.74
N THR A 228 16.37 -12.53 -44.38
CA THR A 228 15.73 -12.03 -43.14
C THR A 228 14.21 -11.90 -43.28
N ASP A 229 13.51 -12.13 -42.17
CA ASP A 229 12.05 -11.99 -42.08
C ASP A 229 11.59 -10.57 -41.68
N GLY A 230 12.54 -9.64 -41.52
CA GLY A 230 12.28 -8.28 -41.04
C GLY A 230 12.20 -8.15 -39.53
N CYS A 231 12.28 -9.25 -38.79
CA CYS A 231 12.01 -9.38 -37.37
C CYS A 231 13.14 -10.09 -36.61
N SER A 232 14.37 -9.89 -37.05
CA SER A 232 15.59 -10.56 -36.55
C SER A 232 15.62 -12.09 -36.75
N GLY A 233 14.59 -12.69 -37.34
CA GLY A 233 14.55 -14.08 -37.78
C GLY A 233 14.90 -14.25 -39.27
N SER A 234 14.67 -15.44 -39.82
CA SER A 234 14.97 -15.76 -41.22
C SER A 234 13.86 -16.55 -41.93
N CYS A 235 13.62 -16.22 -43.20
CA CYS A 235 12.67 -16.86 -44.10
C CYS A 235 13.24 -18.09 -44.80
N GLY A 236 13.87 -18.99 -44.03
CA GLY A 236 14.56 -20.16 -44.54
C GLY A 236 16.03 -19.94 -44.84
N SER A 237 16.73 -21.04 -45.16
CA SER A 237 18.16 -21.07 -45.44
C SER A 237 18.43 -21.81 -46.76
N CYS A 238 19.41 -21.32 -47.53
CA CYS A 238 19.87 -22.02 -48.71
C CYS A 238 20.78 -23.20 -48.32
N GLY A 239 20.58 -24.36 -48.94
CA GLY A 239 21.46 -25.52 -48.75
C GLY A 239 22.64 -25.54 -49.73
N GLY A 240 23.73 -26.22 -49.37
CA GLY A 240 24.92 -26.37 -50.20
C GLY A 240 25.66 -25.04 -50.44
N ASP A 241 26.22 -24.87 -51.65
CA ASP A 241 27.00 -23.68 -52.06
C ASP A 241 26.11 -22.53 -52.61
N SER A 242 24.83 -22.52 -52.21
CA SER A 242 23.88 -21.51 -52.67
C SER A 242 23.78 -20.36 -51.68
N THR A 243 23.82 -19.14 -52.21
CA THR A 243 23.62 -17.91 -51.45
C THR A 243 22.20 -17.39 -51.69
N CYS A 244 21.69 -16.66 -50.71
CA CYS A 244 20.38 -16.04 -50.88
C CYS A 244 20.48 -14.87 -51.85
N ALA A 245 19.63 -14.84 -52.87
CA ALA A 245 19.54 -13.69 -53.77
C ALA A 245 19.24 -12.41 -52.94
N PRO A 246 19.70 -11.23 -53.38
CA PRO A 246 19.47 -9.98 -52.64
C PRO A 246 18.00 -9.65 -52.39
N ASP A 247 17.08 -10.15 -53.23
CA ASP A 247 15.63 -9.98 -53.07
C ASP A 247 14.97 -11.00 -52.13
N GLY A 248 15.74 -11.99 -51.63
CA GLY A 248 15.30 -13.04 -50.73
C GLY A 248 14.38 -14.10 -51.36
N ARG A 249 14.09 -14.01 -52.67
CA ARG A 249 13.05 -14.84 -53.32
C ARG A 249 13.54 -16.20 -53.80
N SER A 250 14.84 -16.35 -54.00
CA SER A 250 15.45 -17.58 -54.50
C SER A 250 16.83 -17.81 -53.89
N CYS A 251 17.18 -19.08 -53.78
CA CYS A 251 18.56 -19.49 -53.55
C CYS A 251 19.25 -19.58 -54.90
N ILE A 252 20.31 -18.79 -55.06
CA ILE A 252 21.17 -18.84 -56.24
C ILE A 252 22.42 -19.61 -55.86
N THR A 253 22.76 -20.63 -56.63
CA THR A 253 24.12 -21.18 -56.57
C THR A 253 25.05 -20.02 -56.89
N SER A 254 26.01 -19.71 -56.02
CA SER A 254 27.00 -18.68 -56.30
C SER A 254 27.71 -19.04 -57.60
N VAL A 255 27.30 -18.43 -58.70
CA VAL A 255 28.02 -18.54 -59.97
C VAL A 255 29.07 -17.44 -59.90
N CYS A 256 30.30 -17.84 -59.61
CA CYS A 256 31.47 -16.97 -59.63
C CYS A 256 31.63 -16.40 -61.06
N GLY A 257 31.77 -15.07 -61.20
CA GLY A 257 31.97 -14.38 -62.48
C GLY A 257 31.90 -12.85 -62.34
N ASP A 258 32.66 -12.11 -63.14
CA ASP A 258 33.00 -10.67 -63.03
C ASP A 258 31.84 -9.66 -63.25
N GLY A 259 30.59 -10.14 -63.18
CA GLY A 259 29.40 -9.34 -63.40
C GLY A 259 29.16 -8.94 -64.86
N SER A 260 29.91 -9.50 -65.84
CA SER A 260 29.59 -9.36 -67.26
C SER A 260 29.15 -10.69 -67.88
N CYS A 261 28.06 -10.65 -68.65
CA CYS A 261 27.48 -11.83 -69.29
C CYS A 261 28.12 -12.11 -70.67
N ASP A 262 29.44 -12.25 -70.75
CA ASP A 262 30.18 -12.48 -72.00
C ASP A 262 30.59 -13.94 -72.25
N GLY A 263 29.97 -14.89 -71.56
CA GLY A 263 30.09 -16.31 -71.90
C GLY A 263 29.32 -17.25 -70.96
N LEU A 264 29.45 -18.56 -71.22
CA LEU A 264 28.93 -19.60 -70.33
C LEU A 264 29.97 -19.89 -69.24
N GLU A 265 29.72 -19.39 -68.02
CA GLU A 265 30.61 -19.55 -66.88
C GLU A 265 30.48 -20.93 -66.24
N THR A 266 31.61 -21.56 -65.86
CA THR A 266 31.62 -22.90 -65.24
C THR A 266 32.59 -22.91 -64.06
N ALA A 267 32.40 -23.81 -63.09
CA ALA A 267 33.27 -23.90 -61.91
C ALA A 267 34.78 -24.08 -62.21
N GLY A 268 35.15 -24.45 -63.44
CA GLY A 268 36.54 -24.55 -63.87
C GLY A 268 37.21 -23.22 -64.30
N ASN A 269 36.45 -22.14 -64.52
CA ASN A 269 37.00 -20.89 -65.07
C ASN A 269 37.02 -19.67 -64.12
N CYS A 270 36.45 -19.75 -62.90
CA CYS A 270 36.41 -18.61 -61.97
C CYS A 270 36.93 -18.92 -60.54
N PRO A 271 38.26 -18.98 -60.33
CA PRO A 271 38.86 -19.25 -59.02
C PRO A 271 39.29 -18.00 -58.22
N ALA A 272 39.04 -16.77 -58.69
CA ALA A 272 39.53 -15.55 -58.04
C ALA A 272 38.47 -14.73 -57.27
N ASP A 273 37.18 -14.85 -57.61
CA ASP A 273 36.10 -14.02 -57.05
C ASP A 273 35.08 -14.79 -56.19
N CYS A 274 35.35 -16.07 -55.91
CA CYS A 274 34.56 -16.84 -54.96
C CYS A 274 35.32 -16.95 -53.63
N PRO A 275 34.78 -16.38 -52.52
CA PRO A 275 35.41 -16.56 -51.21
C PRO A 275 35.32 -18.03 -50.77
N PRO A 276 36.23 -18.49 -49.87
CA PRO A 276 36.34 -19.89 -49.45
C PRO A 276 35.12 -20.42 -48.72
#